data_AF-A0A510G6U1-F1
#
_entry.id   AF-A0A510G6U1-F1
#
_cell.length_a   1.000
_cell.length_b   1.000
_cell.length_c   1.000
_cell.angle_alpha   90.00
_cell.angle_beta   90.00
_cell.angle_gamma   90.00
#
_symmetry.space_group_name_H-M   'P 1'
#
loop_
_entity.id
_entity.type
_entity.pdbx_description
1 polymer ?
#
loop_
_entity_poly.entity_id
_entity_poly.type
_entity_poly.pdbx_seq_one_letter_code
_entity_poly.pdbx_strand_id
1 'polypeptide(L)'
;MYGFSAQVNVQEIKKNKKILIEWDAYKTPTLVEWQFTSISSGETFVTITNNSFIGDGNEVVEQAISSTEGFTLVLAEAKAFLEHNIILNLVIDRFPKKID
;
A
#
# COMPACT_ATOMS: atom_id res chain seq x y z
N MET A 1 -12.16 -4.23 0.09
CA MET A 1 -12.29 -3.88 1.53
C MET A 1 -13.29 -2.74 1.64
N TYR A 2 -14.18 -2.71 2.64
CA TYR A 2 -15.22 -1.66 2.80
C TYR A 2 -15.99 -1.29 1.50
N GLY A 3 -16.20 -2.26 0.61
CA GLY A 3 -16.80 -2.04 -0.72
C GLY A 3 -15.86 -1.46 -1.78
N PHE A 4 -14.67 -0.98 -1.41
CA PHE A 4 -13.61 -0.57 -2.32
C PHE A 4 -12.91 -1.77 -2.96
N SER A 5 -12.81 -1.74 -4.28
CA SER A 5 -12.02 -2.63 -5.11
C SER A 5 -11.37 -1.80 -6.21
N ALA A 6 -10.10 -2.08 -6.49
CA ALA A 6 -9.38 -1.47 -7.60
C ALA A 6 -8.87 -2.58 -8.52
N GLN A 7 -8.93 -2.35 -9.83
CA GLN A 7 -8.19 -3.17 -10.77
C GLN A 7 -6.72 -2.72 -10.74
N VAL A 8 -5.81 -3.68 -10.68
CA VAL A 8 -4.37 -3.42 -10.68
C VAL A 8 -3.76 -4.06 -11.91
N ASN A 9 -2.87 -3.33 -12.58
CA ASN A 9 -2.10 -3.86 -13.69
C ASN A 9 -0.67 -4.13 -13.22
N VAL A 10 -0.26 -5.40 -13.29
CA VAL A 10 1.06 -5.82 -12.79
C VAL A 10 2.09 -5.60 -13.88
N GLN A 11 3.03 -4.70 -13.61
CA GLN A 11 4.11 -4.36 -14.55
C GLN A 11 5.32 -5.29 -14.37
N GLU A 12 5.66 -5.62 -13.12
CA GLU A 12 6.84 -6.43 -12.83
C GLU A 12 6.69 -7.20 -11.51
N ILE A 13 7.10 -8.47 -11.52
CA ILE A 13 7.31 -9.25 -10.30
C ILE A 13 8.69 -9.89 -10.37
N LYS A 14 9.57 -9.51 -9.43
CA LYS A 14 10.84 -10.17 -9.17
C LYS A 14 10.76 -10.81 -7.80
N LYS A 15 10.73 -12.15 -7.78
CA LYS A 15 10.64 -12.95 -6.55
C LYS A 15 11.64 -12.45 -5.50
N ASN A 16 11.15 -12.22 -4.28
CA ASN A 16 11.92 -11.76 -3.11
C ASN A 16 12.65 -10.42 -3.29
N LYS A 17 12.29 -9.61 -4.31
CA LYS A 17 13.02 -8.37 -4.61
C LYS A 17 12.09 -7.21 -4.89
N LYS A 18 11.10 -7.38 -5.76
CA LYS A 18 10.30 -6.27 -6.26
C LYS A 18 8.92 -6.69 -6.73
N ILE A 19 7.94 -5.84 -6.47
CA ILE A 19 6.63 -5.83 -7.12
C ILE A 19 6.41 -4.41 -7.65
N LEU A 20 5.99 -4.26 -8.90
CA LEU A 20 5.60 -2.99 -9.49
C LEU A 20 4.22 -3.14 -10.14
N ILE A 21 3.31 -2.24 -9.79
CA ILE A 21 1.97 -2.19 -10.37
C ILE A 21 1.61 -0.77 -10.79
N GLU A 22 0.70 -0.67 -11.75
CA GLU A 22 -0.16 0.48 -11.90
C GLU A 22 -1.39 0.31 -11.01
N TRP A 23 -1.69 1.36 -10.26
CA TRP A 23 -2.71 1.41 -9.24
C TRP A 23 -3.74 2.49 -9.59
N ASP A 24 -4.93 2.05 -9.93
CA ASP A 24 -6.04 2.90 -10.37
C ASP A 24 -7.00 3.21 -9.20
N ALA A 25 -6.52 3.98 -8.22
CA ALA A 25 -7.34 4.43 -7.08
C ALA A 25 -7.67 5.92 -7.11
N TYR A 26 -7.09 6.66 -8.05
CA TYR A 26 -7.33 8.09 -8.26
C TYR A 26 -7.92 8.30 -9.65
N LYS A 27 -8.08 9.56 -10.09
CA LYS A 27 -8.57 9.87 -11.45
C LYS A 27 -7.65 9.33 -12.55
N THR A 28 -6.40 9.06 -12.23
CA THR A 28 -5.37 8.56 -13.14
C THR A 28 -4.54 7.47 -12.45
N PRO A 29 -4.09 6.44 -13.19
CA PRO A 29 -3.23 5.40 -12.63
C PRO A 29 -1.93 5.99 -12.09
N THR A 30 -1.56 5.55 -10.88
CA THR A 30 -0.25 5.84 -10.26
C THR A 30 0.62 4.60 -10.30
N LEU A 31 1.93 4.74 -10.11
CA LEU A 31 2.82 3.59 -9.96
C LEU A 31 3.07 3.33 -8.48
N VAL A 32 2.96 2.07 -8.07
CA VAL A 32 3.32 1.61 -6.73
C VAL A 32 4.37 0.53 -6.86
N GLU A 33 5.52 0.78 -6.25
CA GLU A 33 6.64 -0.15 -6.18
C GLU A 33 6.86 -0.61 -4.75
N TRP A 34 6.93 -1.92 -4.54
CA TRP A 34 7.45 -2.54 -3.33
C TRP A 34 8.86 -3.04 -3.62
N GLN A 35 9.80 -2.65 -2.75
CA GLN A 35 11.15 -3.20 -2.74
C GLN A 35 11.38 -3.99 -1.45
N PHE A 36 11.94 -5.19 -1.60
CA PHE A 36 12.24 -6.10 -0.50
C PHE A 36 13.76 -6.23 -0.37
N THR A 37 14.33 -5.67 0.69
CA THR A 37 15.76 -5.70 0.98
C THR A 37 16.02 -6.64 2.13
N SER A 38 16.72 -7.75 1.86
CA SER A 38 17.14 -8.68 2.92
C SER A 38 18.13 -7.98 3.85
N ILE A 39 17.84 -7.97 5.16
CA ILE A 39 18.77 -7.48 6.19
C ILE A 39 19.58 -8.66 6.75
N SER A 40 18.92 -9.78 7.02
CA SER A 40 19.53 -11.01 7.57
C SER A 40 18.74 -12.26 7.16
N SER A 41 19.11 -13.44 7.67
CA SER A 41 18.39 -14.69 7.48
C SER A 41 17.07 -14.70 8.26
N GLY A 42 16.06 -13.97 7.76
CA GLY A 42 14.72 -13.90 8.36
C GLY A 42 14.16 -12.48 8.46
N GLU A 43 14.99 -11.46 8.26
CA GLU A 43 14.58 -10.06 8.36
C GLU A 43 14.61 -9.38 6.99
N THR A 44 13.55 -8.64 6.68
CA THR A 44 13.40 -7.91 5.43
C THR A 44 12.98 -6.48 5.73
N PHE A 45 13.67 -5.52 5.13
CA PHE A 45 13.20 -4.14 5.04
C PHE A 45 12.32 -3.99 3.80
N VAL A 46 11.13 -3.43 3.96
CA VAL A 46 10.18 -3.21 2.86
C VAL A 46 10.02 -1.71 2.65
N THR A 47 10.33 -1.25 1.44
CA THR A 47 10.06 0.12 1.00
C THR A 47 8.87 0.11 0.05
N ILE A 48 7.91 1.00 0.25
CA ILE A 48 6.82 1.24 -0.71
C ILE A 48 7.00 2.66 -1.26
N THR A 49 7.10 2.77 -2.58
CA THR A 49 7.16 4.05 -3.29
C THR A 49 5.92 4.18 -4.16
N ASN A 50 5.09 5.18 -3.88
CA ASN A 50 3.98 5.55 -4.75
C ASN A 50 4.29 6.88 -5.43
N ASN A 51 4.29 6.91 -6.76
CA ASN A 51 4.62 8.10 -7.55
C ASN A 51 3.67 8.27 -8.73
N SER A 52 3.93 9.28 -9.57
CA SER A 52 3.10 9.63 -10.72
C SER A 52 1.72 10.15 -10.33
N PHE A 53 1.63 10.85 -9.18
CA PHE A 53 0.44 11.60 -8.80
C PHE A 53 0.18 12.74 -9.79
N ILE A 54 -1.08 12.96 -10.12
CA ILE A 54 -1.53 13.99 -11.07
C ILE A 54 -2.62 14.83 -10.39
N GLY A 55 -2.57 16.13 -10.61
CA GLY A 55 -3.50 17.10 -10.04
C GLY A 55 -2.83 18.45 -9.82
N ASP A 56 -3.54 19.37 -9.20
CA ASP A 56 -2.92 20.57 -8.64
C ASP A 56 -2.05 20.25 -7.40
N GLY A 57 -1.36 21.26 -6.88
CA GLY A 57 -0.44 21.08 -5.76
C GLY A 57 -1.11 20.53 -4.49
N ASN A 58 -2.36 20.92 -4.22
CA ASN A 58 -3.10 20.43 -3.06
C ASN A 58 -3.59 19.00 -3.31
N GLU A 59 -4.13 18.72 -4.49
CA GLU A 59 -4.57 17.37 -4.88
C GLU A 59 -3.42 16.36 -4.80
N VAL A 60 -2.20 16.73 -5.23
CA VAL A 60 -1.01 15.85 -5.16
C VAL A 60 -0.60 15.59 -3.72
N VAL A 61 -0.65 16.60 -2.85
CA VAL A 61 -0.32 16.45 -1.42
C VAL A 61 -1.33 15.54 -0.72
N GLU A 62 -2.63 15.74 -0.97
CA GLU A 62 -3.68 14.89 -0.40
C GLU A 62 -3.54 13.44 -0.84
N GLN A 63 -3.26 13.19 -2.13
CA GLN A 63 -2.99 11.84 -2.65
C GLN A 63 -1.79 11.20 -1.95
N ALA A 64 -0.68 11.93 -1.79
CA ALA A 64 0.50 11.42 -1.13
C ALA A 64 0.23 11.06 0.34
N ILE A 65 -0.44 11.94 1.09
CA ILE A 65 -0.80 11.72 2.50
C ILE A 65 -1.72 10.50 2.65
N SER A 66 -2.78 10.43 1.84
CA SER A 66 -3.74 9.32 1.84
C SER A 66 -3.06 7.98 1.50
N SER A 67 -2.23 7.95 0.45
CA SER A 67 -1.46 6.76 0.09
C SER A 67 -0.49 6.33 1.20
N THR A 68 0.23 7.28 1.82
CA THR A 68 1.13 6.99 2.95
C THR A 68 0.37 6.39 4.13
N GLU A 69 -0.78 6.95 4.49
CA GLU A 69 -1.62 6.41 5.56
C GLU A 69 -2.05 4.97 5.26
N GLY A 70 -2.62 4.72 4.08
CA GLY A 70 -3.11 3.40 3.68
C GLY A 70 -2.02 2.33 3.67
N PHE A 71 -0.87 2.62 3.04
CA PHE A 71 0.24 1.66 2.98
C PHE A 71 0.89 1.42 4.35
N THR A 72 0.89 2.43 5.23
CA THR A 72 1.37 2.25 6.61
C THR A 72 0.52 1.23 7.36
N LEU A 73 -0.82 1.32 7.25
CA LEU A 73 -1.73 0.34 7.87
C LEU A 73 -1.54 -1.07 7.31
N VAL A 74 -1.36 -1.20 5.99
CA VAL A 74 -1.08 -2.49 5.35
C VAL A 74 0.23 -3.10 5.85
N LEU A 75 1.31 -2.31 5.98
CA LEU A 75 2.57 -2.80 6.51
C LEU A 75 2.48 -3.20 7.99
N ALA A 76 1.75 -2.43 8.80
CA ALA A 76 1.52 -2.75 10.21
C ALA A 76 0.74 -4.06 10.38
N GLU A 77 -0.33 -4.26 9.60
CA GLU A 77 -1.12 -5.50 9.58
C GLU A 77 -0.24 -6.69 9.12
N ALA A 78 0.52 -6.51 8.04
CA ALA A 78 1.41 -7.55 7.52
C ALA A 78 2.47 -7.96 8.56
N LYS A 79 3.02 -7.02 9.31
CA LYS A 79 3.98 -7.32 10.39
C LYS A 79 3.32 -8.15 11.50
N ALA A 80 2.15 -7.74 11.98
CA ALA A 80 1.40 -8.49 13.01
C ALA A 80 1.06 -9.92 12.55
N PHE A 81 0.67 -10.07 11.28
CA PHE A 81 0.37 -11.38 10.71
C PHE A 81 1.63 -12.25 10.56
N LEU A 82 2.71 -11.72 9.98
CA LEU A 82 3.93 -12.49 9.70
C LEU A 82 4.68 -12.89 10.97
N GLU A 83 4.68 -12.04 12.01
CA GLU A 83 5.46 -12.28 13.23
C GLU A 83 4.66 -12.98 14.33
N HIS A 84 3.34 -12.80 14.36
CA HIS A 84 2.50 -13.27 15.45
C HIS A 84 1.26 -14.05 15.01
N ASN A 85 1.02 -14.20 13.69
CA ASN A 85 -0.19 -14.83 13.15
C ASN A 85 -1.49 -14.18 13.67
N ILE A 86 -1.47 -12.85 13.84
CA ILE A 86 -2.59 -12.03 14.29
C ILE A 86 -3.13 -11.19 13.12
N ILE A 87 -4.45 -11.16 12.97
CA ILE A 87 -5.17 -10.25 12.07
C ILE A 87 -5.79 -9.16 12.95
N LEU A 88 -5.27 -7.94 12.85
CA LEU A 88 -5.71 -6.76 13.60
C LEU A 88 -6.89 -6.04 12.93
N ASN A 89 -7.18 -6.33 11.66
CA ASN A 89 -8.22 -5.67 10.86
C ASN A 89 -8.00 -4.16 10.66
N LEU A 90 -6.75 -3.67 10.74
CA LEU A 90 -6.43 -2.24 10.73
C LEU A 90 -6.99 -1.49 9.51
N VAL A 91 -6.93 -2.14 8.35
CA VAL A 91 -7.42 -1.55 7.11
C VAL A 91 -8.94 -1.42 7.16
N ILE A 92 -9.66 -2.48 7.54
CA ILE A 92 -11.13 -2.50 7.59
C ILE A 92 -11.67 -1.53 8.63
N ASP A 93 -11.04 -1.49 9.81
CA ASP A 93 -11.49 -0.68 10.94
C ASP A 93 -11.21 0.82 10.74
N ARG A 94 -10.34 1.19 9.77
CA ARG A 94 -10.09 2.59 9.41
C ARG A 94 -11.31 3.29 8.82
N PHE A 95 -12.19 2.54 8.16
CA PHE A 95 -13.41 3.02 7.51
C PHE A 95 -14.63 2.24 8.02
N PRO A 96 -15.03 2.45 9.28
CA PRO A 96 -16.14 1.71 9.87
C PRO A 96 -17.45 2.15 9.23
N LYS A 97 -18.35 1.20 8.93
CA LYS A 97 -19.66 1.45 8.30
C LYS A 97 -20.61 2.38 9.07
N LYS A 98 -20.24 2.85 10.27
CA LYS A 98 -21.11 3.58 11.21
C LYS A 98 -20.66 5.01 11.49
N ILE A 99 -19.64 5.50 10.79
CA ILE A 99 -19.16 6.87 10.90
C ILE A 99 -19.25 7.46 9.49
N ASP A 100 -20.23 8.35 9.30
CA ASP A 100 -20.40 9.15 8.07
C ASP A 100 -19.31 10.23 7.97
#